data_AF-A0A540KLV2-F1
#
_entry.id   AF-A0A540KLV2-F1
#
_cell.length_a   1.000
_cell.length_b   1.000
_cell.length_c   1.000
_cell.angle_alpha   90.00
_cell.angle_beta   90.00
_cell.angle_gamma   90.00
#
_symmetry.space_group_name_H-M   'P 1'
#
loop_
_entity.id
_entity.type
_entity.pdbx_description
1 polymer ?
#
loop_
_entity_poly.entity_id
_entity_poly.type
_entity_poly.pdbx_seq_one_letter_code
_entity_poly.pdbx_strand_id
1 'polypeptide(L)' 'MEEGGCPRDNYTYDTIVRGIINKNETSRAIRLVRKMVEKGFLADASTHELVLDLRSKDEVDPALLPLIEKAL' A
#
# COMPACT_ATOMS: atom_id res chain seq x y z
N MET A 1 -2.69 14.61 24.71
CA MET A 1 -3.05 15.30 23.46
C MET A 1 -2.22 14.65 22.38
N GLU A 2 -2.81 13.79 21.56
CA GLU A 2 -2.11 13.28 20.38
C GLU A 2 -2.12 14.36 19.31
N GLU A 3 -0.95 14.65 18.79
CA GLU A 3 -0.62 15.83 18.00
C GLU A 3 -1.36 15.83 16.66
N GLY A 4 -2.34 16.73 16.51
CA GLY A 4 -2.50 17.70 15.42
C GLY A 4 -2.32 17.32 13.94
N GLY A 5 -2.23 16.04 13.57
CA GLY A 5 -2.16 15.60 12.19
C GLY A 5 -3.54 15.18 11.69
N CYS A 6 -4.00 15.76 10.57
CA CYS A 6 -5.19 15.26 9.88
C CYS A 6 -5.05 13.73 9.69
N PRO A 7 -5.98 12.90 10.19
CA PRO A 7 -5.89 11.46 10.04
C PRO A 7 -5.72 11.14 8.56
N ARG A 8 -4.64 10.42 8.25
CA ARG A 8 -4.42 9.98 6.88
C ARG A 8 -5.54 9.02 6.51
N ASP A 9 -6.43 9.45 5.64
CA ASP A 9 -7.53 8.66 5.11
C ASP A 9 -7.04 7.63 4.06
N ASN A 10 -7.93 6.72 3.66
CA ASN A 10 -7.65 5.72 2.61
C ASN A 10 -7.09 6.39 1.34
N TYR A 11 -7.73 7.49 0.92
CA TYR A 11 -7.36 8.23 -0.29
C TYR A 11 -5.91 8.72 -0.29
N THR A 12 -5.43 9.21 0.85
CA THR A 12 -4.06 9.68 0.96
C THR A 12 -3.07 8.52 0.88
N TYR A 13 -3.37 7.37 1.49
CA TYR A 13 -2.54 6.17 1.34
C TYR A 13 -2.51 5.70 -0.10
N ASP A 14 -3.67 5.56 -0.75
CA ASP A 14 -3.79 5.15 -2.14
C ASP A 14 -3.00 6.06 -3.07
N THR A 15 -3.13 7.38 -2.92
CA THR A 15 -2.39 8.36 -3.74
C THR A 15 -0.88 8.20 -3.61
N ILE A 16 -0.38 8.02 -2.38
CA ILE A 16 1.05 7.86 -2.13
C ILE A 16 1.54 6.50 -2.66
N VAL A 17 0.79 5.41 -2.43
CA VAL A 17 1.14 4.08 -2.93
C VAL A 17 1.26 4.11 -4.45
N ARG A 18 0.26 4.65 -5.16
CA ARG A 18 0.29 4.83 -6.62
C ARG A 18 1.53 5.59 -7.09
N GLY A 19 1.86 6.70 -6.43
CA GLY A 19 3.04 7.49 -6.75
C GLY A 19 4.37 6.75 -6.56
N ILE A 20 4.46 5.89 -5.55
CA ILE A 20 5.65 5.06 -5.28
C ILE A 20 5.76 3.92 -6.31
N ILE A 21 4.64 3.28 -6.67
CA ILE A 21 4.60 2.23 -7.69
C ILE A 21 5.07 2.78 -9.04
N ASN A 22 4.61 3.96 -9.44
CA ASN A 22 5.06 4.62 -10.68
C ASN A 22 6.55 4.95 -10.71
N LYS A 23 7.22 4.98 -9.56
CA LYS A 23 8.67 5.18 -9.43
C LYS A 23 9.45 3.87 -9.36
N ASN A 24 8.79 2.72 -9.52
CA ASN A 24 9.38 1.40 -9.33
C ASN A 24 9.98 1.21 -7.91
N GLU A 25 9.54 1.98 -6.91
CA GLU A 25 10.03 1.91 -5.54
C GLU A 25 9.24 0.86 -4.72
N THR A 26 9.20 -0.38 -5.22
CA THR A 26 8.34 -1.49 -4.74
C THR A 26 8.45 -1.71 -3.23
N SER A 27 9.67 -1.73 -2.68
CA SER A 27 9.93 -1.94 -1.25
C SER A 27 9.27 -0.87 -0.35
N ARG A 28 9.23 0.39 -0.79
CA ARG A 28 8.54 1.46 -0.06
C ARG A 28 7.03 1.36 -0.20
N ALA A 29 6.52 0.97 -1.37
CA ALA A 29 5.08 0.81 -1.60
C ALA A 29 4.53 -0.26 -0.65
N ILE A 30 5.22 -1.40 -0.56
CA ILE A 30 4.93 -2.48 0.37
C ILE A 30 4.89 -2.00 1.82
N ARG A 31 5.92 -1.27 2.26
CA ARG A 31 6.01 -0.83 3.67
C ARG A 31 4.87 0.13 4.01
N LEU A 32 4.39 0.88 3.03
CA LEU A 32 3.27 1.79 3.17
C LEU A 32 1.92 1.05 3.20
N VAL A 33 1.73 0.05 2.33
CA VAL A 33 0.56 -0.84 2.36
C VAL A 33 0.47 -1.58 3.69
N ARG A 34 1.58 -2.08 4.23
CA ARG A 34 1.59 -2.71 5.55
C ARG A 34 1.11 -1.75 6.65
N LYS A 35 1.58 -0.50 6.62
CA LYS A 35 1.16 0.54 7.56
C LYS A 35 -0.32 0.91 7.40
N MET A 36 -0.85 0.82 6.19
CA MET A 36 -2.27 1.02 5.89
C MET A 36 -3.12 -0.07 6.57
N VAL A 37 -2.75 -1.34 6.38
CA VAL A 37 -3.41 -2.51 7.01
C VAL A 37 -3.29 -2.48 8.54
N GLU A 38 -2.10 -2.18 9.08
CA GLU A 38 -1.85 -2.04 10.52
C GLU A 38 -2.76 -0.96 11.15
N LYS A 39 -3.20 0.02 10.37
CA LYS A 39 -4.13 1.07 10.80
C LYS A 39 -5.60 0.78 10.50
N GLY A 40 -5.92 -0.38 9.94
CA GLY A 40 -7.30 -0.78 9.60
C GLY A 40 -7.85 -0.16 8.31
N PHE A 41 -6.97 0.34 7.44
CA PHE A 41 -7.35 0.92 6.16
C PHE A 41 -7.21 -0.12 5.04
N LEU A 42 -8.15 -0.09 4.09
CA LEU A 42 -8.20 -0.99 2.92
C LEU A 42 -7.83 -0.22 1.65
N ALA A 43 -7.04 -0.85 0.81
CA ALA A 43 -6.63 -0.29 -0.48
C ALA A 43 -7.84 -0.21 -1.42
N ASP A 44 -7.92 0.86 -2.21
CA ASP A 44 -8.95 0.93 -3.25
C ASP A 44 -8.66 -0.03 -4.42
N ALA A 45 -9.66 -0.23 -5.29
CA ALA A 45 -9.57 -1.16 -6.40
C ALA A 45 -8.41 -0.86 -7.37
N SER A 46 -8.04 0.41 -7.58
CA SER A 46 -6.92 0.75 -8.47
C SER A 46 -5.57 0.54 -7.77
N THR A 47 -5.47 0.81 -6.47
CA THR A 47 -4.29 0.48 -5.68
C THR A 47 -4.08 -1.03 -5.62
N HIS A 48 -5.15 -1.81 -5.50
CA HIS A 48 -5.11 -3.26 -5.59
C HIS A 48 -4.55 -3.75 -6.94
N GLU A 49 -5.08 -3.25 -8.05
CA GLU A 49 -4.61 -3.63 -9.40
C GLU A 49 -3.11 -3.35 -9.56
N LEU A 50 -2.63 -2.21 -9.07
CA LEU A 50 -1.21 -1.84 -9.14
C LEU A 50 -0.31 -2.73 -8.27
N VAL A 51 -0.80 -3.17 -7.11
CA VAL A 51 -0.07 -4.12 -6.26
C VAL A 51 -0.02 -5.51 -6.90
N LEU A 52 -1.06 -5.93 -7.62
CA LEU A 52 -1.03 -7.14 -8.44
C LEU A 52 -0.13 -7.02 -9.67
N ASP A 53 -0.06 -5.84 -10.30
CA ASP A 53 0.86 -5.59 -11.41
C ASP A 53 2.34 -5.66 -10.96
N LEU A 54 2.63 -5.17 -9.74
CA LEU A 54 3.93 -5.37 -9.09
C LEU A 54 4.26 -6.85 -8.88
N ARG A 55 3.28 -7.67 -8.47
CA ARG A 55 3.44 -9.13 -8.31
C ARG A 55 3.84 -9.81 -9.62
N SER A 56 3.35 -9.30 -10.75
CA SER A 56 3.60 -9.87 -12.08
C SER A 56 4.96 -9.47 -12.66
N LYS A 57 5.65 -8.49 -12.06
CA LYS A 57 6.95 -7.95 -12.52
C LYS A 57 8.17 -8.44 -11.71
N ASP A 58 7.99 -9.50 -10.91
CA ASP A 58 9.08 -10.31 -10.33
C ASP A 58 9.83 -9.78 -9.09
N GLU A 59 9.24 -8.93 -8.23
CA GLU A 59 9.92 -8.52 -6.98
C GLU A 59 8.98 -8.23 -5.80
N VAL A 60 7.95 -9.06 -5.61
CA VAL A 60 7.16 -9.02 -4.37
C VAL A 60 7.65 -10.14 -3.46
N ASP A 61 8.30 -9.78 -2.36
CA ASP A 61 8.73 -10.74 -1.34
C ASP A 61 7.52 -11.61 -0.92
N PRO A 62 7.62 -12.94 -0.98
CA PRO A 62 6.53 -13.86 -0.65
C PRO A 62 5.91 -13.62 0.74
N ALA A 63 6.68 -13.08 1.69
CA ALA A 63 6.21 -12.73 3.02
C ALA A 63 5.14 -11.62 3.02
N LEU A 64 4.97 -10.93 1.90
CA LEU A 64 4.06 -9.80 1.74
C LEU A 64 2.74 -10.16 1.09
N LEU A 65 2.64 -11.33 0.45
CA LEU A 65 1.39 -11.84 -0.10
C LEU A 65 0.23 -11.83 0.91
N PRO A 66 0.38 -12.34 2.16
CA PRO A 66 -0.72 -12.32 3.13
C PRO A 66 -1.06 -10.90 3.63
N LEU A 67 -0.13 -9.94 3.51
CA LEU A 67 -0.40 -8.54 3.83
C LEU A 67 -1.17 -7.85 2.72
N ILE A 68 -0.84 -8.17 1.47
CA ILE A 68 -1.56 -7.71 0.29
C ILE A 68 -2.99 -8.21 0.36
N GLU A 69 -3.22 -9.52 0.57
CA GLU A 69 -4.56 -10.11 0.68
C GLU A 69 -5.41 -9.48 1.80
N LYS A 70 -4.79 -9.03 2.90
CA LYS A 70 -5.49 -8.32 3.99
C LYS A 70 -5.79 -6.85 3.68
N ALA A 71 -5.09 -6.26 2.71
CA ALA A 71 -5.33 -4.90 2.26
C ALA A 71 -6.44 -4.82 1.20
N LEU A 72 -6.86 -5.98 0.65
CA LEU A 72 -7.96 -6.14 -0.30
C LEU A 72 -9.30 -6.25 0.42
#